data_AF-A0AAW0MEN6-F1
#
_entry.id   AF-A0AAW0MEN6-F1
#
_cell.length_a   1.000
_cell.length_b   1.000
_cell.length_c   1.000
_cell.angle_alpha   90.00
_cell.angle_beta   90.00
_cell.angle_gamma   90.00
#
_symmetry.space_group_name_H-M   'P 1'
#
loop_
_entity.id
_entity.type
_entity.pdbx_description
1 polymer ?
#
loop_
_entity_poly.entity_id
_entity_poly.type
_entity_poly.pdbx_seq_one_letter_code
_entity_poly.pdbx_strand_id
1 'polypeptide(L)'
;MHDYLGAQLHSGMSEDPETTSLFPPLPISPAATSSVIAASPAVSLGTPSSPGISPAAKQGRFEHATDITATMLSEFNTLKLLVNDRADATQSLKLEVKAEVQENANQLNALKMTLDQTCGELLLLKDRVVELETQTSAVTKTVAAQASRLSLLESYSRRWNLILRGLEEKDQQDVRGEAIRVLQRVLPEARDLLPDVVDTVHRLGPRRPDTTRGVIIQFARRQLRDAIWRAAKNSMFLKTNNMKLAEDLTAEDREKRRRLWPLVENARKENKVAFFRGSRAFVDGTEIFPP
;
A
#
# COMPACT_ATOMS: atom_id res chain seq x y z
N MET A 1 12.71 -33.47 24.72
CA MET A 1 11.66 -32.62 25.28
C MET A 1 11.82 -31.23 24.68
N HIS A 2 11.26 -31.05 23.48
CA HIS A 2 10.73 -29.82 22.88
C HIS A 2 10.47 -30.14 21.41
N ASP A 3 9.24 -30.57 21.18
CA ASP A 3 8.65 -30.84 19.88
C ASP A 3 8.39 -29.53 19.15
N TYR A 4 8.71 -29.48 17.85
CA TYR A 4 8.20 -28.47 16.93
C TYR A 4 7.59 -29.18 15.72
N LEU A 5 6.29 -29.44 15.84
CA LEU A 5 5.35 -29.59 14.73
C LEU A 5 5.43 -28.30 13.88
N GLY A 6 5.57 -28.31 12.56
CA GLY A 6 4.76 -29.07 11.62
C GLY A 6 3.57 -28.21 11.19
N ALA A 7 3.79 -27.17 10.38
CA ALA A 7 2.72 -26.37 9.79
C ALA A 7 2.93 -26.22 8.27
N GLN A 8 2.16 -27.03 7.56
CA GLN A 8 1.98 -27.05 6.11
C GLN A 8 0.98 -25.93 5.75
N LEU A 9 1.41 -24.91 5.01
CA LEU A 9 0.48 -23.92 4.44
C LEU A 9 0.43 -24.08 2.92
N HIS A 10 -0.78 -24.38 2.47
CA HIS A 10 -1.18 -24.45 1.07
C HIS A 10 -0.99 -23.09 0.40
N SER A 11 -0.29 -23.09 -0.74
CA SER A 11 -0.21 -21.96 -1.67
C SER A 11 -1.32 -22.11 -2.71
N GLY A 12 -2.42 -21.40 -2.48
CA GLY A 12 -3.45 -21.14 -3.49
C GLY A 12 -3.85 -19.68 -3.39
N MET A 13 -3.74 -18.96 -4.51
CA MET A 13 -4.42 -17.71 -4.92
C MET A 13 -3.45 -16.78 -5.65
N SER A 14 -3.58 -16.74 -6.98
CA SER A 14 -3.39 -15.52 -7.76
C SER A 14 -4.69 -15.29 -8.53
N GLU A 15 -5.61 -14.56 -7.89
CA GLU A 15 -6.64 -13.81 -8.58
C GLU A 15 -6.53 -12.36 -8.09
N ASP A 16 -6.66 -11.45 -9.04
CA ASP A 16 -6.52 -10.00 -8.90
C ASP A 16 -7.48 -9.43 -7.84
N PRO A 17 -7.09 -8.41 -7.06
CA PRO A 17 -8.06 -7.55 -6.42
C PRO A 17 -8.25 -6.28 -7.27
N GLU A 18 -9.37 -6.26 -7.98
CA GLU A 18 -10.04 -5.01 -8.33
C GLU A 18 -10.18 -4.15 -7.06
N THR A 19 -9.72 -2.91 -7.19
CA THR A 19 -9.90 -1.81 -6.25
C THR A 19 -11.37 -1.69 -5.80
N THR A 20 -11.69 -2.24 -4.63
CA THR A 20 -12.98 -2.02 -3.97
C THR A 20 -12.82 -0.95 -2.91
N SER A 21 -13.30 0.25 -3.23
CA SER A 21 -13.37 1.42 -2.37
C SER A 21 -14.22 1.15 -1.13
N LEU A 22 -13.62 1.22 0.06
CA LEU A 22 -14.27 1.04 1.35
C LEU A 22 -14.81 2.38 1.88
N PHE A 23 -15.80 2.97 1.22
CA PHE A 23 -16.66 4.01 1.81
C PHE A 23 -18.06 3.94 1.18
N PRO A 24 -19.14 3.85 1.97
CA PRO A 24 -20.49 3.99 1.44
C PRO A 24 -20.76 5.46 1.06
N PRO A 25 -21.59 5.75 0.03
CA PRO A 25 -21.94 7.11 -0.30
C PRO A 25 -22.87 7.69 0.77
N LEU A 26 -22.49 8.85 1.33
CA LEU A 26 -23.34 9.64 2.22
C LEU A 26 -24.50 10.27 1.43
N PRO A 27 -25.69 10.44 2.06
CA PRO A 27 -26.85 11.02 1.40
C PRO A 27 -26.65 12.51 1.14
N ILE A 28 -26.99 12.92 -0.09
CA ILE A 28 -27.06 14.31 -0.53
C ILE A 28 -28.40 14.91 -0.08
N SER A 29 -28.36 15.96 0.73
CA SER A 29 -29.43 16.96 0.83
C SER A 29 -28.96 18.23 1.55
N PRO A 30 -29.62 19.38 1.33
CA PRO A 30 -29.00 20.49 0.63
C PRO A 30 -28.55 21.62 1.56
N ALA A 31 -27.65 22.43 1.01
CA ALA A 31 -27.10 23.63 1.59
C ALA A 31 -28.21 24.60 2.06
N ALA A 32 -28.14 24.98 3.33
CA ALA A 32 -28.63 26.26 3.81
C ALA A 32 -27.49 27.28 3.69
N THR A 33 -27.72 28.37 2.95
CA THR A 33 -26.91 29.60 3.05
C THR A 33 -27.84 30.77 3.32
N SER A 34 -27.52 31.48 4.39
CA SER A 34 -28.26 32.62 4.93
C SER A 34 -28.11 33.90 4.09
N SER A 35 -29.24 34.61 3.93
CA SER A 35 -29.46 36.02 4.25
C SER A 35 -28.29 37.02 4.11
N VAL A 36 -28.47 38.00 3.20
CA VAL A 36 -28.21 39.43 3.47
C VAL A 36 -29.30 40.29 2.81
N ILE A 37 -30.08 40.95 3.69
CA ILE A 37 -30.81 42.24 3.64
C ILE A 37 -30.84 43.03 2.31
N ALA A 38 -32.05 43.38 1.85
CA ALA A 38 -32.43 44.76 1.46
C ALA A 38 -33.95 44.94 1.21
N ALA A 39 -34.50 45.96 1.90
CA ALA A 39 -35.56 46.91 1.52
C ALA A 39 -36.92 46.44 0.94
N SER A 40 -37.98 46.86 1.66
CA SER A 40 -39.37 47.21 1.31
C SER A 40 -39.95 46.85 -0.07
N PRO A 41 -41.24 46.47 -0.12
CA PRO A 41 -42.21 47.50 -0.50
C PRO A 41 -43.55 47.47 0.26
N ALA A 42 -44.25 48.58 0.09
CA ALA A 42 -45.59 48.89 0.54
C ALA A 42 -46.67 47.94 0.01
N VAL A 43 -47.66 47.65 0.84
CA VAL A 43 -49.00 47.14 0.45
C VAL A 43 -49.99 47.93 1.32
N SER A 44 -50.47 49.06 0.84
CA SER A 44 -51.69 49.25 0.03
C SER A 44 -52.94 48.66 0.68
N LEU A 45 -53.73 49.59 1.24
CA LEU A 45 -55.13 49.43 1.64
C LEU A 45 -55.96 48.76 0.54
N GLY A 46 -56.86 47.86 0.94
CA GLY A 46 -57.90 47.28 0.12
C GLY A 46 -59.06 46.82 0.99
N THR A 47 -60.01 47.73 1.22
CA THR A 47 -61.30 47.51 1.88
C THR A 47 -62.21 46.56 1.11
N PRO A 48 -63.17 45.91 1.79
CA PRO A 48 -64.52 45.79 1.24
C PRO A 48 -65.52 46.64 2.04
N SER A 49 -66.10 47.58 1.30
CA SER A 49 -67.42 48.19 1.41
C SER A 49 -68.34 47.80 2.59
N SER A 50 -68.65 48.81 3.42
CA SER A 50 -69.95 48.93 4.09
C SER A 50 -71.04 49.42 3.12
N PRO A 51 -72.33 49.01 3.28
CA PRO A 51 -73.49 49.75 2.79
C PRO A 51 -73.86 50.90 3.73
N GLY A 52 -74.47 51.95 3.16
CA GLY A 52 -74.67 53.27 3.76
C GLY A 52 -75.77 53.43 4.83
N ILE A 53 -75.64 54.57 5.50
CA ILE A 53 -76.51 55.28 6.47
C ILE A 53 -77.80 55.73 5.72
N SER A 54 -79.04 55.90 6.22
CA SER A 54 -79.57 56.57 7.43
C SER A 54 -81.12 56.35 7.58
N PRO A 55 -81.90 57.01 8.48
CA PRO A 55 -82.82 56.33 9.41
C PRO A 55 -84.31 56.81 9.38
N ALA A 56 -85.19 56.13 10.13
CA ALA A 56 -86.43 56.64 10.77
C ALA A 56 -87.19 55.43 11.38
N ALA A 57 -87.82 55.42 12.56
CA ALA A 57 -88.12 56.42 13.58
C ALA A 57 -88.55 55.71 14.88
N LYS A 58 -88.53 56.50 15.96
CA LYS A 58 -89.45 56.48 17.13
C LYS A 58 -89.36 55.38 18.20
N GLN A 59 -89.11 55.92 19.40
CA GLN A 59 -89.82 55.69 20.66
C GLN A 59 -89.42 54.48 21.51
N GLY A 60 -88.78 54.79 22.64
CA GLY A 60 -89.37 54.35 23.92
C GLY A 60 -88.39 53.94 25.01
N ARG A 61 -88.50 54.65 26.13
CA ARG A 61 -88.30 54.19 27.52
C ARG A 61 -86.86 54.05 28.05
N PHE A 62 -86.49 55.09 28.80
CA PHE A 62 -85.65 55.06 29.99
C PHE A 62 -86.03 53.89 30.91
N GLU A 63 -85.23 52.81 30.91
CA GLU A 63 -84.93 51.86 32.03
C GLU A 63 -83.80 50.87 31.61
N HIS A 64 -83.38 50.81 30.34
CA HIS A 64 -82.42 49.82 29.79
C HIS A 64 -80.93 50.21 29.81
N ALA A 65 -80.57 51.45 30.19
CA ALA A 65 -79.21 51.99 30.03
C ALA A 65 -78.23 51.55 31.13
N THR A 66 -78.72 51.18 32.31
CA THR A 66 -77.92 50.74 33.46
C THR A 66 -77.43 49.29 33.32
N ASP A 67 -78.23 48.40 32.70
CA ASP A 67 -77.83 47.00 32.45
C ASP A 67 -76.82 46.86 31.31
N ILE A 68 -76.95 47.67 30.25
CA ILE A 68 -75.99 47.68 29.13
C ILE A 68 -74.62 48.19 29.62
N THR A 69 -74.60 49.20 30.48
CA THR A 69 -73.36 49.75 31.04
C THR A 69 -72.70 48.79 32.04
N ALA A 70 -73.48 48.07 32.87
CA ALA A 70 -72.95 47.01 33.74
C ALA A 70 -72.39 45.81 32.96
N THR A 71 -73.07 45.39 31.89
CA THR A 71 -72.61 44.30 31.00
C THR A 71 -71.31 44.68 30.29
N MET A 72 -71.24 45.89 29.72
CA MET A 72 -70.02 46.43 29.08
C MET A 72 -68.84 46.52 30.07
N LEU A 73 -69.10 46.87 31.33
CA LEU A 73 -68.06 46.91 32.37
C LEU A 73 -67.56 45.51 32.76
N SER A 74 -68.45 44.52 32.81
CA SER A 74 -68.09 43.11 33.04
C SER A 74 -67.25 42.55 31.88
N GLU A 75 -67.67 42.80 30.64
CA GLU A 75 -66.91 42.43 29.43
C GLU A 75 -65.53 43.11 29.39
N PHE A 76 -65.46 44.40 29.74
CA PHE A 76 -64.20 45.14 29.84
C PHE A 76 -63.26 44.55 30.89
N ASN A 77 -63.78 44.20 32.07
CA ASN A 77 -62.98 43.55 33.13
C ASN A 77 -62.51 42.15 32.69
N THR A 78 -63.34 41.41 31.96
CA THR A 78 -63.00 40.09 31.41
C THR A 78 -61.90 40.20 30.34
N LEU A 79 -62.02 41.17 29.43
CA LEU A 79 -60.98 41.48 28.45
C LEU A 79 -59.67 41.90 29.11
N LYS A 80 -59.73 42.71 30.17
CA LYS A 80 -58.55 43.12 30.94
C LYS A 80 -57.82 41.93 31.55
N LEU A 81 -58.56 40.97 32.13
CA LEU A 81 -57.98 39.73 32.67
C LEU A 81 -57.34 38.89 31.56
N LEU A 82 -58.04 38.66 30.45
CA LEU A 82 -57.51 37.91 29.31
C LEU A 82 -56.25 38.54 28.71
N VAL A 83 -56.19 39.87 28.64
CA VAL A 83 -55.01 40.61 28.17
C VAL A 83 -53.83 40.42 29.13
N ASN A 84 -54.08 40.49 30.44
CA ASN A 84 -53.04 40.27 31.44
C ASN A 84 -52.53 38.82 31.42
N ASP A 85 -53.42 37.83 31.39
CA ASP A 85 -53.05 36.41 31.32
C ASP A 85 -52.23 36.11 30.06
N ARG A 86 -52.63 36.69 28.92
CA ARG A 86 -51.87 36.57 27.67
C ARG A 86 -50.51 37.28 27.75
N ALA A 87 -50.44 38.43 28.41
CA ALA A 87 -49.19 39.14 28.61
C ALA A 87 -48.22 38.33 29.48
N ASP A 88 -48.70 37.72 30.56
CA ASP A 88 -47.92 36.87 31.45
C ASP A 88 -47.46 35.58 30.76
N ALA A 89 -48.33 34.93 29.98
CA ALA A 89 -47.98 33.78 29.16
C ALA A 89 -46.93 34.13 28.10
N THR A 90 -47.07 35.29 27.44
CA THR A 90 -46.10 35.78 26.44
C THR A 90 -44.75 36.09 27.09
N GLN A 91 -44.75 36.68 28.28
CA GLN A 91 -43.53 36.98 29.03
C GLN A 91 -42.84 35.69 29.49
N SER A 92 -43.60 34.70 29.93
CA SER A 92 -43.08 33.38 30.32
C SER A 92 -42.41 32.67 29.13
N LEU A 93 -43.11 32.59 27.99
CA LEU A 93 -42.55 32.01 26.75
C LEU A 93 -41.29 32.74 26.29
N LYS A 94 -41.27 34.07 26.40
CA LYS A 94 -40.09 34.89 26.05
C LYS A 94 -38.88 34.55 26.92
N LEU A 95 -39.09 34.30 28.21
CA LEU A 95 -38.01 33.91 29.12
C LEU A 95 -37.48 32.51 28.79
N GLU A 96 -38.36 31.56 28.48
CA GLU A 96 -38.00 30.20 28.07
C GLU A 96 -37.21 30.18 26.76
N VAL A 97 -37.72 30.84 25.71
CA VAL A 97 -37.01 30.98 24.43
C VAL A 97 -35.65 31.65 24.62
N LYS A 98 -35.55 32.66 25.50
CA LYS A 98 -34.27 33.31 25.80
C LYS A 98 -33.29 32.35 26.47
N ALA A 99 -33.76 31.48 27.37
CA ALA A 99 -32.93 30.49 28.02
C ALA A 99 -32.43 29.43 27.02
N GLU A 100 -33.30 28.91 26.15
CA GLU A 100 -32.92 27.96 25.10
C GLU A 100 -31.92 28.56 24.10
N VAL A 101 -32.13 29.82 23.67
CA VAL A 101 -31.20 30.53 22.78
C VAL A 101 -29.83 30.69 23.43
N GLN A 102 -29.80 31.00 24.74
CA GLN A 102 -28.54 31.11 25.48
C GLN A 102 -27.83 29.76 25.59
N GLU A 103 -28.57 28.68 25.82
CA GLU A 103 -28.00 27.33 25.90
C GLU A 103 -27.46 26.88 24.54
N ASN A 104 -28.20 27.09 23.46
CA ASN A 104 -27.73 26.82 22.10
C ASN A 104 -26.47 27.63 21.75
N ALA A 105 -26.38 28.88 22.20
CA ALA A 105 -25.17 29.70 22.03
C ALA A 105 -23.96 29.10 22.78
N ASN A 106 -24.16 28.61 24.00
CA ASN A 106 -23.11 27.94 24.77
C ASN A 106 -22.63 26.65 24.08
N GLN A 107 -23.57 25.82 23.61
CA GLN A 107 -23.27 24.59 22.89
C GLN A 107 -22.54 24.86 21.57
N LEU A 108 -22.96 25.87 20.80
CA LEU A 108 -22.28 26.29 19.58
C LEU A 108 -20.83 26.71 19.84
N ASN A 109 -20.57 27.43 20.93
CA ASN A 109 -19.21 27.82 21.31
C ASN A 109 -18.36 26.59 21.70
N ALA A 110 -18.92 25.65 22.46
CA ALA A 110 -18.22 24.42 22.81
C ALA A 110 -17.90 23.58 21.56
N LEU A 111 -18.85 23.44 20.65
CA LEU A 111 -18.65 22.75 19.36
C LEU A 111 -17.57 23.42 18.52
N LYS A 112 -17.54 24.76 18.48
CA LYS A 112 -16.50 25.52 17.79
C LYS A 112 -15.12 25.23 18.36
N MET A 113 -14.97 25.23 19.69
CA MET A 113 -13.68 24.92 20.33
C MET A 113 -13.17 23.51 19.98
N THR A 114 -14.06 22.52 20.00
CA THR A 114 -13.74 21.15 19.59
C THR A 114 -13.37 21.07 18.11
N LEU A 115 -14.09 21.80 17.24
CA LEU A 115 -13.76 21.87 15.82
C LEU A 115 -12.38 22.48 15.58
N ASP A 116 -12.06 23.60 16.24
CA ASP A 116 -10.76 24.25 16.10
C ASP A 116 -9.62 23.31 16.58
N GLN A 117 -9.83 22.59 17.68
CA GLN A 117 -8.87 21.60 18.17
C GLN A 117 -8.67 20.45 17.18
N THR A 118 -9.76 19.84 16.70
CA THR A 118 -9.69 18.72 15.75
C THR A 118 -9.07 19.14 14.41
N CYS A 119 -9.33 20.36 13.94
CA CYS A 119 -8.65 20.93 12.77
C CYS A 119 -7.14 21.06 13.01
N GLY A 120 -6.71 21.50 14.20
CA GLY A 120 -5.29 21.55 14.56
C GLY A 120 -4.63 20.17 14.56
N GLU A 121 -5.28 19.17 15.14
CA GLU A 121 -4.81 17.78 15.15
C GLU A 121 -4.73 17.20 13.72
N LEU A 122 -5.71 17.51 12.86
CA LEU A 122 -5.72 17.11 11.45
C LEU A 122 -4.54 17.67 10.66
N LEU A 123 -4.17 18.93 10.90
CA LEU A 123 -3.02 19.55 10.25
C LEU A 123 -1.71 18.88 10.68
N LEU A 124 -1.53 18.62 11.98
CA LEU A 124 -0.37 17.91 12.50
C LEU A 124 -0.27 16.49 11.93
N LEU A 125 -1.39 15.78 11.84
CA LEU A 125 -1.43 14.45 11.27
C LEU A 125 -1.07 14.48 9.79
N LYS A 126 -1.58 15.45 9.03
CA LYS A 126 -1.25 15.66 7.63
C LYS A 126 0.25 15.88 7.44
N ASP A 127 0.86 16.74 8.24
CA ASP A 127 2.30 17.01 8.17
C ASP A 127 3.12 15.74 8.46
N ARG A 128 2.70 14.95 9.44
CA ARG A 128 3.34 13.68 9.78
C ARG A 128 3.19 12.63 8.67
N VAL A 129 2.06 12.59 7.98
CA VAL A 129 1.87 11.70 6.82
C VAL A 129 2.85 12.06 5.71
N VAL A 130 2.97 13.35 5.37
CA VAL A 130 3.92 13.81 4.35
C VAL A 130 5.36 13.48 4.75
N GLU A 131 5.72 13.70 6.01
CA GLU A 131 7.04 13.32 6.52
C GLU A 131 7.30 11.82 6.36
N LEU A 132 6.36 10.97 6.78
CA LEU A 132 6.47 9.51 6.67
C LEU A 132 6.57 9.04 5.21
N GLU A 133 5.83 9.66 4.29
CA GLU A 133 5.92 9.36 2.85
C GLU A 133 7.30 9.69 2.30
N THR A 134 7.88 10.84 2.68
CA THR A 134 9.22 11.22 2.24
C THR A 134 10.29 10.29 2.79
N GLN A 135 10.19 9.90 4.07
CA GLN A 135 11.09 8.94 4.71
C GLN A 135 10.98 7.56 4.05
N THR A 136 9.76 7.08 3.80
CA THR A 136 9.51 5.80 3.13
C THR A 136 10.09 5.78 1.72
N SER A 137 9.92 6.87 0.96
CA SER A 137 10.53 7.01 -0.37
C SER A 137 12.06 6.97 -0.31
N ALA A 138 12.67 7.68 0.64
CA ALA A 138 14.11 7.69 0.84
C ALA A 138 14.64 6.30 1.21
N VAL A 139 14.02 5.64 2.19
CA VAL A 139 14.40 4.28 2.63
C VAL A 139 14.28 3.30 1.46
N THR A 140 13.17 3.33 0.73
CA THR A 140 12.95 2.44 -0.43
C THR A 140 14.06 2.60 -1.48
N LYS A 141 14.47 3.84 -1.78
CA LYS A 141 15.59 4.11 -2.70
C LYS A 141 16.91 3.54 -2.17
N THR A 142 17.20 3.71 -0.88
CA THR A 142 18.43 3.18 -0.27
C THR A 142 18.46 1.64 -0.27
N VAL A 143 17.33 0.99 0.04
CA VAL A 143 17.20 -0.46 0.01
C VAL A 143 17.43 -0.99 -1.41
N ALA A 144 16.82 -0.35 -2.42
CA ALA A 144 17.03 -0.73 -3.82
C ALA A 144 18.50 -0.61 -4.23
N ALA A 145 19.16 0.52 -3.91
CA ALA A 145 20.57 0.73 -4.22
C ALA A 145 21.49 -0.29 -3.52
N GLN A 146 21.22 -0.60 -2.26
CA GLN A 146 21.96 -1.61 -1.50
C GLN A 146 21.75 -3.02 -2.06
N ALA A 147 20.52 -3.39 -2.41
CA ALA A 147 20.21 -4.67 -3.03
C ALA A 147 20.98 -4.85 -4.36
N SER A 148 21.00 -3.82 -5.21
CA SER A 148 21.81 -3.84 -6.45
C SER A 148 23.30 -3.98 -6.18
N ARG A 149 23.84 -3.27 -5.18
CA ARG A 149 25.25 -3.38 -4.78
C ARG A 149 25.58 -4.78 -4.25
N LEU A 150 24.71 -5.36 -3.42
CA LEU A 150 24.88 -6.71 -2.88
C LEU A 150 24.87 -7.75 -4.01
N SER A 151 23.91 -7.67 -4.94
CA SER A 151 23.86 -8.57 -6.10
C SER A 151 25.15 -8.48 -6.93
N LEU A 152 25.64 -7.27 -7.20
CA LEU A 152 26.90 -7.06 -7.92
C LEU A 152 28.11 -7.68 -7.19
N LEU A 153 28.24 -7.44 -5.88
CA LEU A 153 29.32 -7.97 -5.06
C LEU A 153 29.27 -9.50 -4.99
N GLU A 154 28.07 -10.06 -4.87
CA GLU A 154 27.85 -11.50 -4.84
C GLU A 154 28.26 -12.13 -6.18
N SER A 155 27.78 -11.61 -7.32
CA SER A 155 28.19 -12.07 -8.65
C SER A 155 29.70 -11.91 -8.87
N TYR A 156 30.31 -10.82 -8.37
CA TYR A 156 31.76 -10.60 -8.47
C TYR A 156 32.58 -11.59 -7.63
N SER A 157 32.09 -11.97 -6.45
CA SER A 157 32.72 -12.98 -5.61
C SER A 157 32.60 -14.39 -6.22
N ARG A 158 31.37 -14.80 -6.56
CA ARG A 158 31.07 -16.14 -7.13
C ARG A 158 31.75 -16.42 -8.46
N ARG A 159 32.16 -15.35 -9.16
CA ARG A 159 32.98 -15.42 -10.36
C ARG A 159 34.22 -16.29 -10.16
N TRP A 160 34.85 -16.26 -8.99
CA TRP A 160 36.04 -17.06 -8.69
C TRP A 160 35.74 -18.54 -8.47
N ASN A 161 34.47 -18.95 -8.51
CA ASN A 161 34.04 -20.29 -8.17
C ASN A 161 33.61 -21.09 -9.40
N LEU A 162 33.74 -22.41 -9.30
CA LEU A 162 33.04 -23.40 -10.12
C LEU A 162 32.34 -24.39 -9.21
N ILE A 163 31.28 -25.02 -9.73
CA ILE A 163 30.54 -26.08 -9.05
C ILE A 163 30.78 -27.38 -9.80
N LEU A 164 31.39 -28.37 -9.12
CA LEU A 164 31.52 -29.74 -9.59
C LEU A 164 30.29 -30.54 -9.16
N ARG A 165 29.57 -31.11 -10.12
CA ARG A 165 28.40 -31.97 -9.91
C ARG A 165 28.75 -33.42 -10.28
N GLY A 166 28.11 -34.37 -9.61
CA GLY A 166 28.28 -35.81 -9.86
C GLY A 166 29.47 -36.45 -9.17
N LEU A 167 30.19 -35.73 -8.29
CA LEU A 167 31.25 -36.33 -7.49
C LEU A 167 30.63 -37.15 -6.36
N GLU A 168 30.78 -38.47 -6.36
CA GLU A 168 30.24 -39.39 -5.35
C GLU A 168 30.57 -38.94 -3.91
N GLU A 169 29.59 -39.05 -3.00
CA GLU A 169 29.76 -38.72 -1.58
C GLU A 169 30.17 -39.95 -0.79
N LYS A 170 31.32 -39.87 -0.11
CA LYS A 170 31.82 -40.90 0.80
C LYS A 170 31.93 -40.33 2.21
N ASP A 171 31.80 -41.18 3.21
CA ASP A 171 32.01 -40.78 4.59
C ASP A 171 33.49 -40.44 4.80
N GLN A 172 33.76 -39.36 5.56
CA GLN A 172 35.12 -38.84 5.80
C GLN A 172 35.94 -38.58 4.52
N GLN A 173 35.27 -38.13 3.46
CA GLN A 173 35.91 -37.84 2.18
C GLN A 173 36.80 -36.58 2.24
N ASP A 174 38.03 -36.69 1.75
CA ASP A 174 38.84 -35.53 1.35
C ASP A 174 38.29 -34.93 0.05
N VAL A 175 37.30 -34.04 0.21
CA VAL A 175 36.62 -33.39 -0.91
C VAL A 175 37.58 -32.54 -1.73
N ARG A 176 38.57 -31.91 -1.09
CA ARG A 176 39.54 -31.05 -1.77
C ARG A 176 40.48 -31.87 -2.66
N GLY A 177 41.04 -32.95 -2.12
CA GLY A 177 41.91 -33.86 -2.87
C GLY A 177 41.20 -34.49 -4.07
N GLU A 178 39.94 -34.93 -3.92
CA GLU A 178 39.13 -35.45 -5.03
C GLU A 178 38.85 -34.40 -6.09
N ALA A 179 38.46 -33.18 -5.68
CA ALA A 179 38.23 -32.09 -6.62
C ALA A 179 39.50 -31.77 -7.41
N ILE A 180 40.67 -31.69 -6.76
CA ILE A 180 41.95 -31.48 -7.43
C ILE A 180 42.25 -32.61 -8.41
N ARG A 181 42.06 -33.88 -8.02
CA ARG A 181 42.25 -35.03 -8.92
C ARG A 181 41.39 -34.91 -10.19
N VAL A 182 40.12 -34.57 -10.04
CA VAL A 182 39.20 -34.34 -11.17
C VAL A 182 39.71 -33.19 -12.04
N LEU A 183 40.11 -32.06 -11.46
CA LEU A 183 40.61 -30.91 -12.19
C LEU A 183 41.92 -31.20 -12.96
N GLN A 184 42.82 -32.00 -12.38
CA GLN A 184 44.06 -32.44 -13.02
C GLN A 184 43.79 -33.32 -14.25
N ARG A 185 42.68 -34.08 -14.27
CA ARG A 185 42.25 -34.82 -15.46
C ARG A 185 41.57 -33.93 -16.50
N VAL A 186 40.94 -32.84 -16.08
CA VAL A 186 40.31 -31.87 -16.98
C VAL A 186 41.35 -30.98 -17.66
N LEU A 187 42.40 -30.56 -16.93
CA LEU A 187 43.48 -29.71 -17.45
C LEU A 187 44.86 -30.26 -17.04
N PRO A 188 45.37 -31.27 -17.76
CA PRO A 188 46.64 -31.91 -17.42
C PRO A 188 47.86 -30.97 -17.50
N GLU A 189 47.83 -29.98 -18.39
CA GLU A 189 48.93 -29.01 -18.58
C GLU A 189 49.23 -28.17 -17.33
N ALA A 190 48.23 -27.96 -16.47
CA ALA A 190 48.37 -27.18 -15.23
C ALA A 190 48.37 -28.06 -13.97
N ARG A 191 48.58 -29.37 -14.12
CA ARG A 191 48.41 -30.37 -13.05
C ARG A 191 49.10 -29.99 -11.75
N ASP A 192 50.36 -29.54 -11.85
CA ASP A 192 51.21 -29.27 -10.70
C ASP A 192 50.85 -27.95 -10.00
N LEU A 193 50.18 -27.03 -10.71
CA LEU A 193 49.75 -25.75 -10.16
C LEU A 193 48.40 -25.86 -9.45
N LEU A 194 47.56 -26.83 -9.82
CA LEU A 194 46.19 -26.96 -9.29
C LEU A 194 46.10 -27.10 -7.77
N PRO A 195 46.98 -27.84 -7.08
CA PRO A 195 46.99 -27.89 -5.62
C PRO A 195 47.17 -26.53 -4.94
N ASP A 196 47.88 -25.60 -5.56
CA ASP A 196 48.12 -24.26 -4.99
C ASP A 196 47.04 -23.25 -5.36
N VAL A 197 46.36 -23.44 -6.50
CA VAL A 197 45.33 -22.51 -6.96
C VAL A 197 43.96 -22.79 -6.37
N VAL A 198 43.68 -24.06 -6.09
CA VAL A 198 42.43 -24.45 -5.44
C VAL A 198 42.52 -24.02 -3.98
N ASP A 199 41.79 -22.97 -3.64
CA ASP A 199 41.81 -22.37 -2.32
C ASP A 199 40.84 -23.15 -1.40
N THR A 200 39.56 -22.78 -1.43
CA THR A 200 38.51 -23.38 -0.60
C THR A 200 37.65 -24.36 -1.41
N VAL A 201 37.39 -25.54 -0.84
CA VAL A 201 36.53 -26.57 -1.44
C VAL A 201 35.57 -27.16 -0.40
N HIS A 202 34.26 -27.15 -0.70
CA HIS A 202 33.27 -27.77 0.20
C HIS A 202 32.01 -28.22 -0.55
N ARG A 203 31.22 -29.09 0.09
CA ARG A 203 29.92 -29.55 -0.43
C ARG A 203 28.85 -28.50 -0.18
N LEU A 204 27.95 -28.33 -1.13
CA LEU A 204 26.83 -27.40 -1.06
C LEU A 204 25.62 -28.02 -0.34
N GLY A 205 25.21 -27.39 0.75
CA GLY A 205 23.97 -27.72 1.47
C GLY A 205 24.02 -29.02 2.31
N PRO A 206 22.90 -29.37 2.95
CA PRO A 206 22.79 -30.57 3.78
C PRO A 206 22.76 -31.85 2.93
N ARG A 207 23.31 -32.95 3.46
CA ARG A 207 23.34 -34.26 2.79
C ARG A 207 21.91 -34.79 2.60
N ARG A 208 21.65 -35.39 1.45
CA ARG A 208 20.36 -36.01 1.10
C ARG A 208 20.61 -37.43 0.57
N PRO A 209 19.72 -38.40 0.85
CA PRO A 209 19.93 -39.79 0.45
C PRO A 209 19.90 -39.99 -1.07
N ASP A 210 19.01 -39.30 -1.78
CA ASP A 210 18.75 -39.56 -3.21
C ASP A 210 19.57 -38.69 -4.16
N THR A 211 20.35 -37.74 -3.64
CA THR A 211 21.04 -36.75 -4.49
C THR A 211 22.45 -36.45 -4.01
N THR A 212 23.41 -36.53 -4.93
CA THR A 212 24.79 -36.08 -4.71
C THR A 212 24.87 -34.55 -4.72
N ARG A 213 25.40 -33.95 -3.64
CA ARG A 213 25.59 -32.51 -3.53
C ARG A 213 26.68 -32.03 -4.49
N GLY A 214 26.48 -30.83 -5.04
CA GLY A 214 27.54 -30.14 -5.75
C GLY A 214 28.69 -29.78 -4.80
N VAL A 215 29.91 -29.77 -5.32
CA VAL A 215 31.10 -29.26 -4.64
C VAL A 215 31.40 -27.88 -5.20
N ILE A 216 31.44 -26.86 -4.36
CA ILE A 216 31.94 -25.55 -4.75
C ILE A 216 33.46 -25.51 -4.59
N ILE A 217 34.12 -24.97 -5.61
CA ILE A 217 35.57 -24.88 -5.70
C ILE A 217 35.89 -23.40 -5.95
N GLN A 218 36.53 -22.76 -4.97
CA GLN A 218 37.05 -21.41 -5.10
C GLN A 218 38.49 -21.45 -5.59
N PHE A 219 38.81 -20.59 -6.55
CA PHE A 219 40.15 -20.50 -7.13
C PHE A 219 40.81 -19.19 -6.70
N ALA A 220 42.11 -19.24 -6.40
CA ALA A 220 42.92 -18.05 -6.14
C ALA A 220 43.35 -17.32 -7.43
N ARG A 221 43.31 -18.00 -8.59
CA ARG A 221 43.69 -17.44 -9.90
C ARG A 221 42.57 -17.61 -10.93
N ARG A 222 42.00 -16.48 -11.35
CA ARG A 222 40.84 -16.45 -12.25
C ARG A 222 41.15 -17.01 -13.64
N GLN A 223 42.35 -16.76 -14.14
CA GLN A 223 42.81 -17.20 -15.44
C GLN A 223 42.81 -18.73 -15.52
N LEU A 224 43.26 -19.41 -14.45
CA LEU A 224 43.28 -20.86 -14.41
C LEU A 224 41.88 -21.45 -14.26
N ARG A 225 41.02 -20.83 -13.43
CA ARG A 225 39.59 -21.16 -13.34
C ARG A 225 38.92 -21.12 -14.72
N ASP A 226 39.15 -20.07 -15.51
CA ASP A 226 38.56 -19.94 -16.84
C ASP A 226 39.19 -20.88 -17.88
N ALA A 227 40.47 -21.26 -17.74
CA ALA A 227 41.09 -22.31 -18.56
C ALA A 227 40.44 -23.68 -18.29
N ILE A 228 40.27 -24.04 -17.02
CA ILE A 228 39.55 -25.24 -16.60
C ILE A 228 38.12 -25.23 -17.14
N TRP A 229 37.40 -24.10 -17.01
CA TRP A 229 36.03 -23.99 -17.51
C TRP A 229 35.93 -24.22 -19.02
N ARG A 230 36.90 -23.71 -19.80
CA ARG A 230 36.97 -23.97 -21.24
C ARG A 230 37.26 -25.43 -21.55
N ALA A 231 38.26 -26.03 -20.88
CA ALA A 231 38.63 -27.43 -21.07
C ALA A 231 37.48 -28.39 -20.69
N ALA A 232 36.72 -28.04 -19.65
CA ALA A 232 35.61 -28.85 -19.14
C ALA A 232 34.49 -29.07 -20.17
N LYS A 233 34.21 -28.09 -21.06
CA LYS A 233 33.13 -28.19 -22.05
C LYS A 233 33.28 -29.40 -22.99
N ASN A 234 34.53 -29.75 -23.31
CA ASN A 234 34.87 -30.83 -24.24
C ASN A 234 35.55 -32.02 -23.55
N SER A 235 35.62 -32.03 -22.22
CA SER A 235 36.29 -33.10 -21.47
C SER A 235 35.52 -34.42 -21.58
N MET A 236 36.13 -35.44 -22.19
CA MET A 236 35.59 -36.80 -22.24
C MET A 236 35.55 -37.44 -20.85
N PHE A 237 36.58 -37.19 -20.02
CA PHE A 237 36.65 -37.70 -18.65
C PHE A 237 35.41 -37.32 -17.82
N LEU A 238 34.98 -36.06 -17.87
CA LEU A 238 33.78 -35.61 -17.14
C LEU A 238 32.53 -36.33 -17.65
N LYS A 239 32.37 -36.46 -18.97
CA LYS A 239 31.22 -37.14 -19.58
C LYS A 239 31.14 -38.62 -19.20
N THR A 240 32.25 -39.35 -19.30
CA THR A 240 32.30 -40.79 -18.99
C THR A 240 32.01 -41.08 -17.52
N ASN A 241 32.38 -40.17 -16.60
CA ASN A 241 32.15 -40.34 -15.17
C ASN A 241 30.86 -39.66 -14.67
N ASN A 242 29.96 -39.23 -15.57
CA ASN A 242 28.72 -38.52 -15.22
C ASN A 242 28.94 -37.25 -14.37
N MET A 243 30.11 -36.62 -14.49
CA MET A 243 30.48 -35.40 -13.80
C MET A 243 30.29 -34.18 -14.71
N LYS A 244 29.98 -33.03 -14.11
CA LYS A 244 29.85 -31.76 -14.85
C LYS A 244 30.39 -30.62 -14.00
N LEU A 245 31.16 -29.74 -14.63
CA LEU A 245 31.44 -28.43 -14.05
C LEU A 245 30.33 -27.46 -14.46
N ALA A 246 30.00 -26.53 -13.57
CA ALA A 246 29.10 -25.44 -13.83
C ALA A 246 29.68 -24.16 -13.22
N GLU A 247 29.30 -23.01 -13.78
CA GLU A 247 29.58 -21.73 -13.13
C GLU A 247 28.72 -21.58 -11.86
N ASP A 248 29.30 -21.00 -10.82
CA ASP A 248 28.54 -20.56 -9.64
C ASP A 248 27.87 -19.21 -9.95
N LEU A 249 26.57 -19.26 -10.23
CA LEU A 249 25.78 -18.09 -10.58
C LEU A 249 24.79 -17.77 -9.45
N THR A 250 24.57 -16.47 -9.23
CA THR A 250 23.51 -15.99 -8.32
C THR A 250 22.15 -16.48 -8.77
N ALA A 251 21.15 -16.42 -7.89
CA ALA A 251 19.78 -16.77 -8.24
C ALA A 251 19.25 -15.88 -9.38
N GLU A 252 19.55 -14.58 -9.31
CA GLU A 252 19.21 -13.60 -10.33
C GLU A 252 19.86 -13.94 -11.69
N ASP A 253 21.16 -14.25 -11.71
CA ASP A 253 21.87 -14.61 -12.94
C ASP A 253 21.34 -15.92 -13.55
N ARG A 254 20.95 -16.90 -12.72
CA ARG A 254 20.29 -18.13 -13.17
C ARG A 254 18.92 -17.87 -13.76
N GLU A 255 18.14 -16.97 -13.16
CA GLU A 255 16.84 -16.55 -13.67
C GLU A 255 16.98 -15.85 -15.03
N LYS A 256 17.93 -14.90 -15.16
CA LYS A 256 18.25 -14.25 -16.44
C LYS A 256 18.59 -15.27 -17.53
N ARG A 257 19.44 -16.26 -17.21
CA ARG A 257 19.75 -17.35 -18.14
C ARG A 257 18.52 -18.17 -18.52
N ARG A 258 17.62 -18.45 -17.57
CA ARG A 258 16.39 -19.21 -17.84
C ARG A 258 15.48 -18.48 -18.83
N ARG A 259 15.31 -17.17 -18.65
CA ARG A 259 14.51 -16.32 -19.56
C ARG A 259 15.12 -16.22 -20.96
N LEU A 260 16.45 -16.17 -21.04
CA LEU A 260 17.19 -16.10 -22.31
C LEU A 260 17.37 -17.47 -23.00
N TRP A 261 17.21 -18.58 -22.28
CA TRP A 261 17.45 -19.92 -22.80
C TRP A 261 16.64 -20.25 -24.06
N PRO A 262 15.32 -19.97 -24.15
CA PRO A 262 14.55 -20.24 -25.36
C PRO A 262 15.11 -19.54 -26.61
N LEU A 263 15.56 -18.29 -26.47
CA LEU A 263 16.16 -17.52 -27.57
C LEU A 263 17.49 -18.12 -28.02
N VAL A 264 18.35 -18.50 -27.07
CA VAL A 264 19.63 -19.16 -27.35
C VAL A 264 19.42 -20.53 -27.99
N GLU A 265 18.44 -21.29 -27.51
CA GLU A 265 18.11 -22.60 -28.05
C GLU A 265 17.58 -22.51 -29.48
N ASN A 266 16.68 -21.56 -29.77
CA ASN A 266 16.17 -21.33 -31.12
C ASN A 266 17.29 -20.89 -32.07
N ALA A 267 18.15 -19.97 -31.65
CA ALA A 267 19.31 -19.56 -32.44
C ALA A 267 20.24 -20.75 -32.77
N ARG A 268 20.46 -21.67 -31.82
CA ARG A 268 21.24 -22.89 -32.07
C ARG A 268 20.55 -23.82 -33.07
N LYS A 269 19.23 -23.96 -33.00
CA LYS A 269 18.44 -24.76 -33.97
C LYS A 269 18.53 -24.18 -35.39
N GLU A 270 18.68 -22.86 -35.50
CA GLU A 270 18.92 -22.14 -36.75
C GLU A 270 20.40 -22.17 -37.20
N ASN A 271 21.27 -22.96 -36.56
CA ASN A 271 22.71 -23.04 -36.81
C ASN A 271 23.48 -21.72 -36.57
N LYS A 272 22.94 -20.79 -35.79
CA LYS A 272 23.63 -19.56 -35.35
C LYS A 272 24.56 -19.85 -34.19
N VAL A 273 25.63 -19.05 -34.05
CA VAL A 273 26.58 -19.19 -32.95
C VAL A 273 26.00 -18.52 -31.70
N ALA A 274 25.36 -19.31 -30.84
CA ALA A 274 24.74 -18.80 -29.61
C ALA A 274 25.32 -19.40 -28.32
N PHE A 275 25.72 -18.54 -27.38
CA PHE A 275 26.35 -18.96 -26.12
C PHE A 275 26.11 -17.97 -24.97
N PHE A 276 26.33 -18.46 -23.74
CA PHE A 276 26.30 -17.65 -22.54
C PHE A 276 27.71 -17.28 -22.06
N ARG A 277 27.84 -16.07 -21.49
CA ARG A 277 29.02 -15.62 -20.74
C ARG A 277 28.55 -14.92 -19.46
N GLY A 278 28.67 -15.60 -18.32
CA GLY A 278 27.99 -15.15 -17.09
C GLY A 278 26.47 -15.14 -17.33
N SER A 279 25.73 -14.16 -16.82
CA SER A 279 24.29 -14.04 -17.07
C SER A 279 23.90 -13.59 -18.48
N ARG A 280 24.85 -13.11 -19.28
CA ARG A 280 24.61 -12.55 -20.62
C ARG A 280 24.59 -13.62 -21.69
N ALA A 281 23.70 -13.46 -22.67
CA ALA A 281 23.58 -14.32 -23.84
C ALA A 281 24.01 -13.58 -25.11
N PHE A 282 24.68 -14.29 -26.01
CA PHE A 282 25.17 -13.78 -27.28
C PHE A 282 24.69 -14.67 -28.42
N VAL A 283 24.28 -14.06 -29.54
CA VAL A 283 23.94 -14.73 -30.80
C VAL A 283 24.70 -14.01 -31.92
N ASP A 284 25.51 -14.75 -32.68
CA ASP A 284 26.36 -14.24 -33.77
C ASP A 284 27.22 -13.03 -33.34
N GLY A 285 27.70 -13.06 -32.10
CA GLY A 285 28.54 -12.01 -31.51
C GLY A 285 27.78 -10.85 -30.88
N THR A 286 26.45 -10.75 -31.06
CA THR A 286 25.63 -9.66 -30.50
C THR A 286 24.96 -10.10 -29.20
N GLU A 287 24.98 -9.23 -28.18
CA GLU A 287 24.28 -9.47 -26.91
C GLU A 287 22.77 -9.39 -27.11
N ILE A 288 22.04 -10.37 -26.57
CA ILE A 288 20.57 -10.42 -26.62
C ILE A 288 19.99 -10.20 -25.24
N PHE A 289 18.83 -9.53 -25.20
CA PHE A 289 18.10 -9.21 -23.97
C PHE A 289 16.78 -9.98 -23.91
N PRO A 290 16.27 -10.29 -22.70
CA PRO A 290 14.93 -10.84 -22.57
C PRO A 290 13.90 -9.85 -23.14
N PRO A 291 12.79 -10.35 -23.71
CA PRO A 291 11.68 -9.51 -24.16
C PRO A 291 11.03 -8.74 -23.01
#